data_AF-A0A1M6CSU1-F1
#
_entry.id   AF-A0A1M6CSU1-F1
#
_cell.length_a   1.000
_cell.length_b   1.000
_cell.length_c   1.000
_cell.angle_alpha   90.00
_cell.angle_beta   90.00
_cell.angle_gamma   90.00
#
_symmetry.space_group_name_H-M   'P 1'
#
loop_
_entity.id
_entity.type
_entity.pdbx_description
1 polymer ?
#
loop_
_entity_poly.entity_id
_entity_poly.type
_entity_poly.pdbx_seq_one_letter_code
_entity_poly.pdbx_strand_id
1 'polypeptide(L)'
;MQAIRSLGFPDELGMQIAKMLGSPKAMQRMLAYLYNVRPNTAELIVDEALAICSDIDRWREKKASEAANAEYNEMLYYGLESEEYQE
;
A
#
# COMPACT_ATOMS: atom_id res chain seq x y z
N MET A 1 3.56 18.97 -1.66
CA MET A 1 3.15 19.85 -0.54
C MET A 1 2.24 21.00 -0.94
N GLN A 2 2.29 21.51 -2.18
CA GLN A 2 1.39 22.59 -2.63
C GLN A 2 -0.11 22.30 -2.42
N ALA A 3 -0.57 21.06 -2.61
CA ALA A 3 -1.99 20.71 -2.45
C ALA A 3 -2.52 20.96 -1.02
N ILE A 4 -1.79 20.53 0.01
CA ILE A 4 -2.19 20.73 1.41
C ILE A 4 -2.15 22.21 1.80
N ARG A 5 -1.11 22.93 1.37
CA ARG A 5 -1.02 24.39 1.56
C ARG A 5 -2.17 25.12 0.86
N SER A 6 -2.55 24.69 -0.35
CA SER A 6 -3.65 25.29 -1.12
C SER A 6 -5.02 25.10 -0.47
N LEU A 7 -5.15 24.08 0.38
CA LEU A 7 -6.34 23.82 1.19
C LEU A 7 -6.33 24.59 2.52
N GLY A 8 -5.28 25.37 2.80
CA GLY A 8 -5.15 26.19 4.01
C GLY A 8 -4.51 25.48 5.20
N PHE A 9 -3.97 24.28 5.01
CA PHE A 9 -3.32 23.51 6.07
C PHE A 9 -1.81 23.79 6.15
N PRO A 10 -1.19 23.61 7.34
CA PRO A 10 0.24 23.81 7.52
C PRO A 10 1.07 22.82 6.70
N ASP A 11 2.24 23.26 6.22
CA ASP A 11 3.16 22.39 5.47
C ASP A 11 3.69 21.22 6.31
N GLU A 12 3.78 21.39 7.62
CA GLU A 12 4.19 20.34 8.57
C GLU A 12 3.27 19.12 8.47
N LEU A 13 1.96 19.33 8.33
CA LEU A 13 1.01 18.25 8.09
C LEU A 13 1.36 17.53 6.78
N GLY A 14 1.63 18.28 5.72
CA GLY A 14 2.04 17.71 4.43
C GLY A 14 3.35 16.93 4.48
N MET A 15 4.32 17.37 5.26
CA MET A 15 5.55 16.61 5.50
C MET A 15 5.27 15.30 6.23
N GLN A 16 4.39 15.33 7.24
CA GLN A 16 4.12 14.15 8.04
C GLN A 16 3.32 13.10 7.26
N ILE A 17 2.32 13.53 6.48
CA ILE A 17 1.59 12.66 5.56
C ILE A 17 2.52 12.05 4.51
N ALA A 18 3.44 12.84 3.94
CA ALA A 18 4.41 12.32 2.98
C ALA A 18 5.33 11.25 3.59
N LYS A 19 5.78 11.45 4.84
CA LYS A 19 6.57 10.45 5.59
C LYS A 19 5.77 9.17 5.86
N MET A 20 4.48 9.28 6.20
CA MET A 20 3.62 8.12 6.44
C MET A 20 3.38 7.29 5.17
N LEU A 21 3.12 7.95 4.04
CA LEU A 21 2.81 7.26 2.79
C LEU A 21 4.00 6.50 2.20
N GLY A 22 5.22 7.02 2.37
CA GLY A 22 6.48 6.33 2.10
C GLY A 22 6.75 5.86 0.67
N SER A 23 5.79 6.02 -0.26
CA SER A 23 5.91 5.55 -1.65
C SER A 23 5.29 6.54 -2.65
N PRO A 24 5.86 6.65 -3.86
CA PRO A 24 5.31 7.52 -4.91
C PRO A 24 3.87 7.20 -5.27
N LYS A 25 3.49 5.92 -5.30
CA LYS A 25 2.14 5.46 -5.61
C LYS A 25 1.12 5.91 -4.56
N ALA A 26 1.49 5.81 -3.28
CA ALA A 26 0.67 6.30 -2.17
C ALA A 26 0.50 7.82 -2.23
N MET A 27 1.57 8.56 -2.54
CA MET A 27 1.51 10.01 -2.71
C MET A 27 0.63 10.42 -3.89
N GLN A 28 0.63 9.69 -5.01
CA GLN A 28 -0.26 9.96 -6.14
C GLN A 28 -1.74 9.79 -5.76
N ARG A 29 -2.08 8.70 -5.03
CA ARG A 29 -3.43 8.50 -4.49
C ARG A 29 -3.84 9.63 -3.56
N MET A 30 -2.94 10.03 -2.66
CA MET A 30 -3.21 11.13 -1.74
C MET A 30 -3.43 12.46 -2.46
N LEU A 31 -2.63 12.77 -3.49
CA LEU A 31 -2.83 13.98 -4.30
C LEU A 31 -4.17 13.94 -5.03
N ALA A 32 -4.55 12.80 -5.61
CA ALA A 32 -5.85 12.64 -6.26
C ALA A 32 -7.00 12.90 -5.28
N TYR A 33 -6.91 12.37 -4.06
CA TYR A 33 -7.90 12.65 -3.01
C TYR A 33 -7.98 14.14 -2.68
N LEU A 34 -6.86 14.78 -2.41
CA LEU A 34 -6.80 16.21 -2.04
C LEU A 34 -7.40 17.12 -3.13
N TYR A 35 -7.17 16.82 -4.41
CA TYR A 35 -7.70 17.63 -5.52
C TYR A 35 -9.20 17.43 -5.77
N ASN A 36 -9.70 16.19 -5.62
CA ASN A 36 -11.10 15.87 -5.91
C ASN A 36 -12.03 16.13 -4.72
N VAL A 37 -11.63 15.67 -3.53
CA VAL A 37 -12.48 15.74 -2.33
C VAL A 37 -12.37 17.09 -1.64
N ARG A 38 -11.18 17.72 -1.70
CA ARG A 38 -10.88 18.99 -1.01
C ARG A 38 -11.33 18.97 0.46
N PRO A 39 -10.73 18.09 1.28
CA PRO A 39 -11.08 17.96 2.69
C PRO A 39 -10.94 19.31 3.43
N ASN A 40 -11.86 19.56 4.34
CA ASN A 40 -11.94 20.79 5.14
C ASN A 40 -11.35 20.65 6.54
N THR A 41 -10.98 19.44 6.97
CA THR A 41 -10.31 19.17 8.25
C THR A 41 -9.03 18.36 8.05
N ALA A 42 -8.08 18.55 8.97
CA ALA A 42 -6.85 17.76 9.00
C ALA A 42 -7.13 16.29 9.33
N GLU A 43 -8.20 16.01 10.09
CA GLU A 43 -8.63 14.64 10.42
C GLU A 43 -8.95 13.84 9.16
N LEU A 44 -9.72 14.39 8.22
CA LEU A 44 -10.05 13.71 6.96
C LEU A 44 -8.81 13.43 6.10
N ILE A 45 -7.82 14.33 6.12
CA ILE A 45 -6.54 14.14 5.44
C ILE A 45 -5.77 12.97 6.06
N VAL A 46 -5.72 12.92 7.39
CA VAL A 46 -5.01 11.85 8.11
C VAL A 46 -5.73 10.51 7.94
N ASP A 47 -7.05 10.49 8.02
CA ASP A 47 -7.87 9.29 7.86
C ASP A 47 -7.67 8.66 6.46
N GLU A 48 -7.74 9.48 5.41
CA GLU A 48 -7.46 9.00 4.05
C GLU A 48 -6.02 8.49 3.92
N ALA A 49 -5.03 9.17 4.52
CA ALA A 49 -3.65 8.72 4.47
C ALA A 49 -3.48 7.34 5.15
N LEU A 50 -4.16 7.11 6.29
CA LEU A 50 -4.18 5.82 6.96
C LEU A 50 -4.87 4.74 6.12
N ALA A 51 -6.00 5.07 5.48
CA ALA A 51 -6.69 4.17 4.56
C ALA A 51 -5.80 3.74 3.39
N ILE A 52 -5.07 4.69 2.77
CA ILE A 52 -4.12 4.39 1.70
C ILE A 52 -2.99 3.48 2.18
N CYS A 53 -2.44 3.73 3.37
CA CYS A 53 -1.40 2.87 3.94
C CYS A 53 -1.93 1.45 4.20
N SER A 54 -3.12 1.33 4.81
CA SER A 54 -3.74 0.03 5.10
C SER A 54 -4.01 -0.78 3.84
N ASP A 55 -4.49 -0.13 2.76
CA ASP A 55 -4.67 -0.78 1.46
C ASP A 55 -3.37 -1.35 0.89
N ILE A 56 -2.27 -0.60 1.02
CA ILE A 56 -0.96 -0.99 0.52
C ILE A 56 -0.40 -2.16 1.33
N ASP A 57 -0.53 -2.11 2.65
CA ASP A 57 -0.07 -3.18 3.53
C ASP A 57 -0.86 -4.46 3.29
N ARG A 58 -2.19 -4.36 3.16
CA ARG A 58 -3.04 -5.50 2.79
C ARG A 58 -2.68 -6.09 1.43
N TRP A 59 -2.32 -5.26 0.46
CA TRP A 59 -1.84 -5.73 -0.85
C TRP A 59 -0.48 -6.43 -0.74
N ARG A 60 0.44 -5.90 0.07
CA ARG A 60 1.75 -6.53 0.33
C ARG A 60 1.61 -7.86 1.05
N GLU A 61 0.80 -7.92 2.10
CA GLU A 61 0.51 -9.16 2.83
C GLU A 61 -0.11 -10.21 1.92
N LYS A 62 -1.08 -9.83 1.09
CA LYS A 62 -1.66 -10.73 0.09
C LYS A 62 -0.60 -11.25 -0.87
N LYS A 63 0.30 -10.40 -1.35
CA LYS A 63 1.38 -10.81 -2.25
C LYS A 63 2.41 -11.71 -1.58
N ALA A 64 2.74 -11.46 -0.32
CA ALA A 64 3.61 -12.34 0.46
C ALA A 64 2.95 -13.71 0.69
N SER A 65 1.65 -13.74 0.99
CA SER A 65 0.88 -14.98 1.13
C SER A 65 0.78 -15.75 -0.18
N GLU A 66 0.54 -15.07 -1.30
CA GLU A 66 0.56 -15.68 -2.64
C GLU A 66 1.95 -16.24 -2.98
N ALA A 67 3.03 -15.53 -2.66
CA ALA A 67 4.40 -16.00 -2.90
C ALA A 67 4.74 -17.23 -2.06
N ALA A 68 4.38 -17.25 -0.77
CA ALA A 68 4.57 -18.41 0.09
C ALA A 68 3.75 -19.63 -0.38
N ASN A 69 2.51 -19.40 -0.86
CA ASN A 69 1.70 -20.47 -1.45
C ASN A 69 2.24 -20.94 -2.81
N ALA A 70 2.87 -20.05 -3.59
CA ALA A 70 3.50 -20.43 -4.86
C ALA A 70 4.76 -21.27 -4.62
N GLU A 71 5.59 -20.92 -3.65
CA GLU A 71 6.75 -21.71 -3.21
C GLU A 71 6.31 -23.07 -2.64
N TYR A 72 5.23 -23.10 -1.85
CA TYR A 72 4.64 -24.34 -1.37
C TYR A 72 4.06 -25.21 -2.50
N ASN A 73 3.35 -24.61 -3.46
CA ASN A 73 2.83 -25.31 -4.63
C ASN A 73 3.96 -25.81 -5.55
N GLU A 74 5.06 -25.08 -5.67
CA GLU A 74 6.24 -25.49 -6.43
C GLU A 74 6.90 -26.71 -5.76
N MET A 75 7.06 -26.71 -4.44
CA MET A 75 7.53 -27.88 -3.69
C MET A 75 6.57 -29.08 -3.80
N LEU A 76 5.25 -28.86 -3.78
CA LEU A 76 4.26 -29.92 -3.90
C LEU A 76 4.27 -30.55 -5.31
N TYR A 77 4.39 -29.73 -6.36
CA TYR A 77 4.40 -30.22 -7.75
C TYR A 77 5.73 -30.84 -8.17
N TYR A 78 6.87 -30.26 -7.80
CA TYR A 78 8.19 -30.78 -8.18
C TYR A 78 8.81 -31.74 -7.16
N GLY A 79 8.29 -31.80 -5.93
CA GLY A 79 8.74 -32.74 -4.89
C GLY A 79 8.05 -34.11 -4.92
N LEU A 80 6.97 -34.28 -5.69
CA LEU A 80 6.27 -35.57 -5.88
C LEU A 80 6.77 -36.35 -7.11
N GLU A 81 7.54 -35.74 -8.00
CA GLU A 81 8.07 -36.42 -9.20
C GLU A 81 9.31 -37.30 -8.93
N SER A 82 9.79 -37.38 -7.69
CA SER A 82 10.96 -38.20 -7.32
C SER A 82 10.65 -39.56 -6.70
N GLU A 83 9.39 -39.98 -6.59
CA GLU A 83 9.00 -41.25 -5.94
C GLU A 83 8.19 -42.24 -6.79
N GLU A 84 8.24 -42.14 -8.12
CA GLU A 84 7.82 -43.26 -8.98
C GLU A 84 8.85 -43.42 -10.10
N TYR A 85 9.66 -44.48 -10.02
CA TYR A 85 10.24 -45.30 -11.11
C TYR A 85 11.51 -46.01 -10.63
N GLN A 86 11.35 -47.11 -9.89
CA GLN A 86 12.29 -48.23 -9.94
C GLN A 86 11.48 -49.53 -9.95
N GLU A 87 11.46 -50.20 -11.10
CA GLU A 87 10.99 -51.59 -11.30
C GLU A 87 11.76 -52.59 -10.45
#